data_AF-A0A953XWD5-F1
#
_entry.id   AF-A0A953XWD5-F1
#
_cell.length_a   1.000
_cell.length_b   1.000
_cell.length_c   1.000
_cell.angle_alpha   90.00
_cell.angle_beta   90.00
_cell.angle_gamma   90.00
#
_symmetry.space_group_name_H-M   'P 1'
#
loop_
_entity.id
_entity.type
_entity.pdbx_description
1 polymer ?
#
loop_
_entity_poly.entity_id
_entity_poly.type
_entity_poly.pdbx_seq_one_letter_code
_entity_poly.pdbx_strand_id
1 'polypeptide(L)'
;MRIKLAFGLALLIIILGFAVAGIDAQDKEPKDSSDDDSFVQLVDSNENLFAAECWGKWKMSDDFTKYVAHELPEEDFGTIEFEKNEKESKRIVRHLERLAEKMKERGQPNDLEFLRALKAVYATGTMKLDRGRKSMKSTFALITMFGEPLLVLLEGETPNTDWETVRVSFVRDPEGDNDLLFVGGDHKDESYVAMVRDVEK
;
A
#
# COMPACT_ATOMS: atom_id res chain seq x y z
N MET A 1 -54.16 46.57 -15.33
CA MET A 1 -53.67 46.92 -16.68
C MET A 1 -52.77 45.78 -17.15
N ARG A 2 -53.12 45.12 -18.27
CA ARG A 2 -52.35 44.04 -18.91
C ARG A 2 -51.48 44.65 -20.03
N ILE A 3 -50.31 44.07 -20.29
CA ILE A 3 -49.56 43.87 -21.58
C ILE A 3 -48.20 43.27 -21.15
N LYS A 4 -47.81 42.00 -21.36
CA LYS A 4 -47.60 41.12 -22.54
C LYS A 4 -46.29 41.36 -23.34
N LEU A 5 -45.44 40.31 -23.35
CA LEU A 5 -44.53 39.78 -24.40
C LEU A 5 -43.37 40.70 -24.90
N ALA A 6 -42.22 40.25 -25.43
CA ALA A 6 -41.77 38.99 -26.06
C ALA A 6 -40.21 38.96 -26.09
N PHE A 7 -39.55 37.81 -25.92
CA PHE A 7 -38.88 36.96 -26.95
C PHE A 7 -37.59 37.47 -27.63
N GLY A 8 -36.57 36.59 -27.70
CA GLY A 8 -35.39 36.66 -28.57
C GLY A 8 -34.19 35.86 -28.04
N LEU A 9 -34.18 34.51 -28.07
CA LEU A 9 -33.69 33.64 -29.16
C LEU A 9 -32.14 33.53 -29.21
N ALA A 10 -31.54 32.56 -28.52
CA ALA A 10 -31.10 31.22 -28.99
C ALA A 10 -29.79 31.18 -29.81
N LEU A 11 -28.80 30.40 -29.33
CA LEU A 11 -28.01 29.55 -30.22
C LEU A 11 -27.52 28.30 -29.46
N LEU A 12 -28.21 27.20 -29.75
CA LEU A 12 -27.85 25.83 -29.45
C LEU A 12 -27.18 25.28 -30.72
N ILE A 13 -25.92 24.86 -30.66
CA ILE A 13 -25.30 24.11 -31.76
C ILE A 13 -25.27 22.64 -31.34
N ILE A 14 -26.24 21.90 -31.88
CA ILE A 14 -26.23 20.44 -31.98
C ILE A 14 -25.39 20.09 -33.22
N ILE A 15 -24.38 19.23 -33.07
CA ILE A 15 -23.91 18.40 -34.17
C ILE A 15 -24.05 16.94 -33.72
N LEU A 16 -25.10 16.31 -34.25
CA LEU A 16 -25.33 14.87 -34.27
C LEU A 16 -24.90 14.39 -35.66
N GLY A 17 -24.11 13.32 -35.74
CA GLY A 17 -23.65 12.79 -37.02
C GLY A 17 -23.14 11.36 -36.96
N PHE A 18 -24.10 10.44 -36.96
CA PHE A 18 -24.05 9.04 -37.41
C PHE A 18 -23.05 8.05 -36.80
N ALA A 19 -23.59 7.15 -35.98
CA ALA A 19 -23.14 5.77 -35.91
C ALA A 19 -23.72 4.98 -37.11
N VAL A 20 -22.89 4.22 -37.83
CA VAL A 20 -23.27 2.93 -38.40
C VAL A 20 -22.08 1.97 -38.26
N ALA A 21 -22.40 0.80 -37.74
CA ALA A 21 -21.53 -0.32 -37.40
C ALA A 21 -20.85 -0.97 -38.61
N GLY A 22 -19.69 -1.59 -38.36
CA GLY A 22 -19.03 -2.48 -39.30
C GLY A 22 -17.57 -2.76 -38.95
N ILE A 23 -17.36 -3.66 -37.99
CA ILE A 23 -16.31 -4.69 -37.93
C ILE A 23 -14.99 -4.34 -38.65
N ASP A 24 -13.98 -3.94 -37.87
CA ASP A 24 -12.71 -4.67 -37.83
C ASP A 24 -11.99 -4.32 -36.52
N ALA A 25 -12.32 -5.06 -35.46
CA ALA A 25 -11.52 -5.10 -34.26
C ALA A 25 -10.29 -5.97 -34.55
N GLN A 26 -9.29 -5.40 -35.21
CA GLN A 26 -7.94 -5.93 -35.11
C GLN A 26 -7.41 -5.55 -33.73
N ASP A 27 -7.33 -6.57 -32.88
CA ASP A 27 -6.43 -6.66 -31.74
C ASP A 27 -5.10 -6.00 -32.09
N LYS A 28 -4.92 -4.76 -31.61
CA LYS A 28 -3.60 -4.30 -31.25
C LYS A 28 -3.48 -4.54 -29.76
N GLU A 29 -2.93 -5.71 -29.42
CA GLU A 29 -2.27 -5.90 -28.13
C GLU A 29 -1.47 -4.61 -27.83
N PRO A 30 -1.65 -3.99 -26.65
CA PRO A 30 -0.80 -2.89 -26.28
C PRO A 30 0.62 -3.42 -26.22
N LYS A 31 1.48 -2.88 -27.10
CA LYS A 31 2.91 -3.17 -27.13
C LYS A 31 3.47 -3.02 -25.71
N ASP A 32 4.17 -4.05 -25.24
CA ASP A 32 5.16 -3.93 -24.17
C ASP A 32 6.06 -2.73 -24.48
N SER A 33 5.78 -1.61 -23.80
CA SER A 33 6.74 -0.54 -23.63
C SER A 33 7.64 -0.98 -22.49
N SER A 34 8.86 -1.33 -22.84
CA SER A 34 10.00 -1.49 -21.92
C SER A 34 9.92 -0.55 -20.70
N ASP A 35 9.97 -1.16 -19.52
CA ASP A 35 9.88 -0.59 -18.16
C ASP A 35 11.03 0.37 -17.80
N ASP A 36 11.16 1.52 -18.46
CA ASP A 36 12.24 2.48 -18.16
C ASP A 36 11.79 3.87 -17.64
N ASP A 37 10.49 4.08 -17.36
CA ASP A 37 10.00 5.39 -16.87
C ASP A 37 9.02 5.31 -15.67
N SER A 38 8.95 4.17 -14.96
CA SER A 38 8.18 4.14 -13.70
C SER A 38 8.93 4.86 -12.58
N PHE A 39 8.24 5.77 -11.88
CA PHE A 39 8.78 6.46 -10.72
C PHE A 39 9.04 5.51 -9.54
N VAL A 40 8.26 4.43 -9.46
CA VAL A 40 8.31 3.43 -8.40
C VAL A 40 9.09 2.22 -8.92
N GLN A 41 10.29 1.98 -8.37
CA GLN A 41 11.08 0.81 -8.77
C GLN A 41 10.92 -0.30 -7.75
N LEU A 42 10.59 -1.49 -8.25
CA LEU A 42 10.65 -2.72 -7.45
C LEU A 42 12.12 -3.15 -7.39
N VAL A 43 12.68 -3.12 -6.17
CA VAL A 43 14.06 -3.53 -5.90
C VAL A 43 14.09 -5.01 -5.56
N ASP A 44 15.19 -5.68 -5.87
CA ASP A 44 15.37 -7.08 -5.47
C ASP A 44 15.26 -7.20 -3.94
N SER A 45 14.40 -8.11 -3.49
CA SER A 45 14.18 -8.45 -2.08
C SER A 45 15.47 -8.81 -1.33
N ASN A 46 16.52 -9.28 -2.02
CA ASN A 46 17.80 -9.64 -1.40
C ASN A 46 18.56 -8.44 -0.81
N GLU A 47 18.26 -7.21 -1.25
CA GLU A 47 18.89 -5.99 -0.71
C GLU A 47 18.26 -5.53 0.62
N ASN A 48 17.10 -6.09 0.98
CA ASN A 48 16.40 -5.77 2.22
C ASN A 48 16.04 -7.05 2.98
N LEU A 49 16.69 -7.26 4.12
CA LEU A 49 16.52 -8.48 4.92
C LEU A 49 15.04 -8.73 5.29
N PHE A 50 14.28 -7.70 5.64
CA PHE A 50 12.87 -7.87 5.95
C PHE A 50 12.07 -8.27 4.71
N ALA A 51 12.35 -7.69 3.54
CA ALA A 51 11.68 -8.05 2.28
C ALA A 51 11.92 -9.52 1.87
N ALA A 52 13.11 -10.06 2.14
CA ALA A 52 13.42 -11.46 1.88
C ALA A 52 12.64 -12.40 2.82
N GLU A 53 12.38 -11.97 4.06
CA GLU A 53 11.95 -12.84 5.15
C GLU A 53 10.52 -12.63 5.62
N CYS A 54 9.85 -11.54 5.28
CA CYS A 54 8.51 -11.23 5.83
C CYS A 54 7.43 -12.24 5.49
N TRP A 55 7.59 -13.04 4.43
CA TRP A 55 6.55 -13.88 3.82
C TRP A 55 6.03 -14.99 4.72
N GLY A 56 4.71 -15.16 4.80
CA GLY A 56 4.05 -16.17 5.63
C GLY A 56 3.48 -15.59 6.91
N LYS A 57 3.17 -16.47 7.85
CA LYS A 57 2.40 -16.13 9.06
C LYS A 57 3.29 -15.85 10.26
N TRP A 58 2.91 -14.82 10.99
CA TRP A 58 3.54 -14.32 12.22
C TRP A 58 2.48 -14.25 13.31
N LYS A 59 2.87 -14.61 14.53
CA LYS A 59 2.01 -14.52 15.72
C LYS A 59 2.69 -13.72 16.81
N MET A 60 1.91 -13.11 17.69
CA MET A 60 2.46 -12.40 18.84
C MET A 60 3.34 -13.31 19.71
N SER A 61 4.48 -12.77 20.15
CA SER A 61 5.35 -13.40 21.13
C SER A 61 4.91 -12.99 22.53
N ASP A 62 4.29 -13.92 23.27
CA ASP A 62 3.85 -13.71 24.65
C ASP A 62 5.00 -13.43 25.61
N ASP A 63 6.20 -13.93 25.30
CA ASP A 63 7.38 -13.77 26.15
C ASP A 63 8.03 -12.42 25.92
N PHE A 64 8.27 -12.02 24.67
CA PHE A 64 8.99 -10.77 24.37
C PHE A 64 8.11 -9.54 24.60
N THR A 65 6.82 -9.62 24.28
CA THR A 65 5.90 -8.47 24.37
C THR A 65 5.74 -7.97 25.81
N LYS A 66 5.79 -8.88 26.81
CA LYS A 66 5.77 -8.53 28.25
C LYS A 66 6.94 -7.63 28.68
N TYR A 67 8.07 -7.68 27.98
CA TYR A 67 9.26 -6.88 28.32
C TYR A 67 9.29 -5.51 27.64
N VAL A 68 8.56 -5.34 26.54
CA VAL A 68 8.63 -4.12 25.70
C VAL A 68 7.44 -3.20 25.91
N ALA A 69 6.26 -3.73 26.22
CA ALA A 69 5.05 -2.93 26.42
C ALA A 69 4.77 -2.71 27.91
N HIS A 70 4.60 -1.45 28.31
CA HIS A 70 4.32 -1.11 29.71
C HIS A 70 2.89 -1.48 30.17
N GLU A 71 1.99 -1.69 29.21
CA GLU A 71 0.67 -2.32 29.36
C GLU A 71 0.40 -3.05 28.03
N LEU A 72 -0.01 -4.32 28.08
CA LEU A 72 -0.42 -5.04 26.87
C LEU A 72 -1.62 -4.28 26.26
N PRO A 73 -1.64 -3.99 24.95
CA PRO A 73 -2.80 -3.37 24.31
C PRO A 73 -4.06 -4.20 24.60
N GLU A 74 -5.19 -3.57 24.94
CA GLU A 74 -6.46 -4.29 25.22
C GLU A 74 -6.92 -5.18 24.05
N GLU A 75 -6.45 -4.89 22.84
CA GLU A 75 -6.64 -5.72 21.65
C GLU A 75 -5.27 -6.25 21.18
N ASP A 76 -4.98 -7.51 21.50
CA ASP A 76 -3.79 -8.25 21.06
C ASP A 76 -3.75 -8.38 19.53
N PHE A 77 -2.59 -8.10 18.92
CA PHE A 77 -2.31 -8.49 17.54
C PHE A 77 -2.22 -10.02 17.51
N GLY A 78 -3.28 -10.70 17.09
CA GLY A 78 -3.32 -12.16 17.06
C GLY A 78 -2.30 -12.71 16.07
N THR A 79 -2.47 -12.36 14.80
CA THR A 79 -1.58 -12.83 13.72
C THR A 79 -1.47 -11.82 12.59
N ILE A 80 -0.32 -11.80 11.92
CA ILE A 80 -0.10 -11.11 10.65
C ILE A 80 0.37 -12.13 9.63
N GLU A 81 -0.17 -12.07 8.42
CA GLU A 81 0.21 -12.94 7.32
C GLU A 81 0.53 -12.12 6.07
N PHE A 82 1.72 -12.33 5.51
CA PHE A 82 2.18 -11.69 4.28
C PHE A 82 2.20 -12.69 3.14
N GLU A 83 1.50 -12.37 2.05
CA GLU A 83 1.47 -13.21 0.84
C GLU A 83 1.90 -12.42 -0.40
N LYS A 84 2.63 -13.10 -1.28
CA LYS A 84 2.94 -12.56 -2.61
C LYS A 84 1.68 -12.61 -3.47
N ASN A 85 1.32 -11.48 -4.08
CA ASN A 85 0.14 -11.40 -4.95
C ASN A 85 0.38 -10.39 -6.07
N GLU A 86 0.66 -10.88 -7.28
CA GLU A 86 1.04 -10.04 -8.42
C GLU A 86 -0.04 -9.02 -8.82
N LYS A 87 -1.32 -9.40 -8.71
CA LYS A 87 -2.44 -8.51 -9.02
C LYS A 87 -2.46 -7.32 -8.06
N GLU A 88 -2.30 -7.59 -6.77
CA GLU A 88 -2.30 -6.56 -5.73
C GLU A 88 -0.98 -5.75 -5.75
N SER A 89 0.15 -6.36 -6.11
CA SER A 89 1.41 -5.66 -6.41
C SER A 89 1.24 -4.62 -7.52
N LYS A 90 0.66 -5.00 -8.65
CA LYS A 90 0.35 -4.06 -9.75
C LYS A 90 -0.63 -2.96 -9.33
N ARG A 91 -1.50 -3.24 -8.37
CA ARG A 91 -2.47 -2.27 -7.86
C ARG A 91 -1.82 -1.24 -6.95
N ILE A 92 -0.99 -1.68 -5.99
CA ILE A 92 -0.33 -0.76 -5.07
C ILE A 92 0.67 0.13 -5.79
N VAL A 93 1.44 -0.40 -6.74
CA VAL A 93 2.38 0.40 -7.55
C VAL A 93 1.65 1.55 -8.27
N ARG A 94 0.55 1.24 -8.98
CA ARG A 94 -0.28 2.27 -9.64
C ARG A 94 -0.86 3.30 -8.66
N HIS A 95 -1.16 2.89 -7.43
CA HIS A 95 -1.66 3.81 -6.41
C HIS A 95 -0.54 4.73 -5.90
N LEU A 96 0.66 4.17 -5.66
CA LEU A 96 1.84 4.91 -5.23
C LEU A 96 2.31 5.91 -6.30
N GLU A 97 2.24 5.56 -7.58
CA GLU A 97 2.54 6.49 -8.69
C GLU A 97 1.60 7.70 -8.67
N ARG A 98 0.28 7.47 -8.55
CA ARG A 98 -0.71 8.56 -8.45
C ARG A 98 -0.52 9.40 -7.19
N LEU A 99 -0.15 8.77 -6.08
CA LEU A 99 0.15 9.49 -4.84
C LEU A 99 1.41 10.36 -5.00
N ALA A 100 2.44 9.82 -5.66
CA ALA A 100 3.67 10.55 -5.96
C ALA A 100 3.43 11.78 -6.86
N GLU A 101 2.59 11.67 -7.87
CA GLU A 101 2.19 12.82 -8.72
C GLU A 101 1.56 13.94 -7.88
N LYS A 102 0.57 13.59 -7.04
CA LYS A 102 -0.08 14.56 -6.13
C LYS A 102 0.89 15.19 -5.13
N MET A 103 1.83 14.39 -4.62
CA MET A 103 2.85 14.87 -3.67
C MET A 103 3.85 15.83 -4.34
N LYS A 104 4.24 15.58 -5.59
CA LYS A 104 5.10 16.49 -6.36
C LYS A 104 4.44 17.87 -6.56
N GLU A 105 3.12 17.90 -6.76
CA GLU A 105 2.36 19.15 -6.87
C GLU A 105 2.32 19.94 -5.55
N ARG A 106 2.26 19.23 -4.41
CA ARG A 106 2.16 19.85 -3.07
C ARG A 106 3.50 20.33 -2.52
N GLY A 107 4.58 19.57 -2.74
CA GLY A 107 5.96 19.98 -2.48
C GLY A 107 6.36 20.22 -1.02
N GLN A 108 5.71 19.59 -0.03
CA GLN A 108 6.09 19.73 1.39
C GLN A 108 7.35 18.92 1.72
N PRO A 109 8.10 19.27 2.78
CA PRO A 109 9.30 18.52 3.17
C PRO A 109 9.06 17.02 3.41
N ASN A 110 7.95 16.66 4.06
CA ASN A 110 7.59 15.25 4.27
C ASN A 110 7.23 14.54 2.96
N ASP A 111 6.68 15.27 1.99
CA ASP A 111 6.35 14.73 0.66
C ASP A 111 7.63 14.38 -0.09
N LEU A 112 8.64 15.23 -0.01
CA LEU A 112 9.92 15.00 -0.67
C LEU A 112 10.62 13.77 -0.12
N GLU A 113 10.54 13.52 1.19
CA GLU A 113 11.11 12.31 1.78
C GLU A 113 10.32 11.06 1.38
N PHE A 114 8.99 11.12 1.45
CA PHE A 114 8.16 10.01 1.00
C PHE A 114 8.42 9.69 -0.48
N LEU A 115 8.53 10.71 -1.33
CA LEU A 115 8.91 10.56 -2.74
C LEU A 115 10.29 9.92 -2.92
N ARG A 116 11.26 10.17 -2.03
CA ARG A 116 12.55 9.46 -2.07
C ARG A 116 12.38 7.99 -1.70
N ALA A 117 11.60 7.70 -0.67
CA ALA A 117 11.31 6.33 -0.23
C ALA A 117 10.61 5.50 -1.33
N LEU A 118 9.66 6.11 -2.07
CA LEU A 118 8.93 5.45 -3.15
C LEU A 118 9.79 5.04 -4.35
N LYS A 119 11.02 5.56 -4.49
CA LYS A 119 11.93 5.13 -5.56
C LYS A 119 12.37 3.68 -5.40
N ALA A 120 12.36 3.16 -4.18
CA ALA A 120 12.80 1.80 -3.86
C ALA A 120 11.73 1.08 -3.03
N VAL A 121 10.91 0.29 -3.72
CA VAL A 121 9.93 -0.60 -3.09
C VAL A 121 10.51 -2.00 -3.04
N TYR A 122 10.72 -2.52 -1.83
CA TYR A 122 11.45 -3.77 -1.60
C TYR A 122 10.54 -5.00 -1.60
N ALA A 123 9.27 -4.84 -1.24
CA ALA A 123 8.29 -5.91 -1.24
C ALA A 123 6.89 -5.35 -1.49
N THR A 124 6.04 -6.14 -2.14
CA THR A 124 4.61 -5.84 -2.31
C THR A 124 3.80 -7.12 -2.22
N GLY A 125 2.55 -7.01 -1.79
CA GLY A 125 1.67 -8.16 -1.71
C GLY A 125 0.41 -7.87 -0.90
N THR A 126 -0.17 -8.91 -0.33
CA THR A 126 -1.29 -8.77 0.61
C THR A 126 -0.83 -9.01 2.02
N MET A 127 -1.35 -8.21 2.94
CA MET A 127 -1.21 -8.36 4.37
C MET A 127 -2.58 -8.67 4.95
N LYS A 128 -2.68 -9.74 5.73
CA LYS A 128 -3.85 -10.00 6.57
C LYS A 128 -3.44 -9.78 8.03
N LEU A 129 -4.21 -8.96 8.74
CA LEU A 129 -4.02 -8.68 10.15
C LEU A 129 -5.25 -9.14 10.93
N ASP A 130 -5.05 -10.05 11.87
CA ASP A 130 -6.06 -10.50 12.81
C ASP A 130 -5.74 -9.92 14.19
N ARG A 131 -6.66 -9.13 14.76
CA ARG A 131 -6.53 -8.46 16.06
C ARG A 131 -7.76 -8.76 16.92
N GLY A 132 -7.64 -9.73 17.83
CA GLY A 132 -8.77 -10.23 18.62
C GLY A 132 -9.95 -10.70 17.76
N ARG A 133 -11.03 -9.91 17.74
CA ARG A 133 -12.25 -10.21 16.93
C ARG A 133 -12.29 -9.50 15.58
N LYS A 134 -11.34 -8.62 15.29
CA LYS A 134 -11.27 -7.86 14.05
C LYS A 134 -10.26 -8.52 13.11
N SER A 135 -10.61 -8.57 11.83
CA SER A 135 -9.71 -9.02 10.77
C SER A 135 -9.70 -7.95 9.68
N MET A 136 -8.52 -7.62 9.21
CA MET A 136 -8.27 -6.64 8.17
C MET A 136 -7.43 -7.29 7.08
N LYS A 137 -7.76 -6.97 5.82
CA LYS A 137 -6.95 -7.35 4.67
C LYS A 137 -6.60 -6.09 3.90
N SER A 138 -5.30 -5.89 3.71
CA SER A 138 -4.74 -4.72 3.06
C SER A 138 -3.75 -5.14 1.98
N THR A 139 -3.62 -4.33 0.96
CA THR A 139 -2.49 -4.44 0.03
C THR A 139 -1.35 -3.62 0.59
N PHE A 140 -0.13 -4.15 0.58
CA PHE A 140 1.03 -3.47 1.15
C PHE A 140 2.14 -3.21 0.14
N ALA A 141 2.93 -2.18 0.43
CA ALA A 141 4.28 -1.99 -0.12
C ALA A 141 5.27 -1.70 1.02
N LEU A 142 6.45 -2.31 0.96
CA LEU A 142 7.55 -2.05 1.88
C LEU A 142 8.50 -1.03 1.28
N ILE A 143 8.68 0.08 1.98
CA ILE A 143 9.62 1.15 1.64
C ILE A 143 10.57 1.41 2.79
N THR A 144 11.58 2.24 2.56
CA THR A 144 12.45 2.76 3.63
C THR A 144 12.41 4.28 3.62
N MET A 145 12.06 4.88 4.76
CA MET A 145 12.01 6.33 4.95
C MET A 145 12.85 6.68 6.17
N PHE A 146 13.72 7.69 6.09
CA PHE A 146 14.66 8.04 7.18
C PHE A 146 15.51 6.88 7.72
N GLY A 147 15.75 5.85 6.90
CA GLY A 147 16.49 4.63 7.29
C GLY A 147 15.66 3.59 8.05
N GLU A 148 14.35 3.82 8.20
CA GLU A 148 13.44 2.90 8.88
C GLU A 148 12.53 2.18 7.87
N PRO A 149 12.26 0.87 8.06
CA PRO A 149 11.32 0.15 7.21
C PRO A 149 9.88 0.56 7.55
N LEU A 150 9.10 0.86 6.52
CA LEU A 150 7.66 1.16 6.66
C LEU A 150 6.84 0.36 5.66
N LEU A 151 5.70 -0.14 6.14
CA LEU A 151 4.63 -0.65 5.30
C LEU A 151 3.70 0.50 4.93
N VAL A 152 3.47 0.70 3.64
CA VAL A 152 2.34 1.49 3.14
C VAL A 152 1.19 0.53 2.91
N LEU A 153 0.07 0.75 3.58
CA LEU A 153 -1.11 -0.10 3.51
C LEU A 153 -2.22 0.59 2.73
N LEU A 154 -2.93 -0.18 1.92
CA LEU A 154 -4.05 0.26 1.09
C LEU A 154 -5.27 -0.62 1.39
N GLU A 155 -6.34 -0.01 1.94
CA GLU A 155 -7.55 -0.73 2.37
C GLU A 155 -8.72 -0.72 1.35
N GLY A 156 -9.47 -1.81 1.25
CA GLY A 156 -10.61 -1.87 0.32
C GLY A 156 -10.18 -1.97 -1.15
N GLU A 157 -11.09 -1.75 -2.10
CA GLU A 157 -10.87 -2.05 -3.54
C GLU A 157 -10.97 -0.84 -4.47
N THR A 158 -11.32 0.34 -3.95
CA THR A 158 -11.66 1.49 -4.79
C THR A 158 -10.45 2.42 -5.05
N PRO A 159 -10.50 3.29 -6.07
CA PRO A 159 -9.42 4.23 -6.38
C PRO A 159 -9.22 5.35 -5.34
N ASN A 160 -10.21 5.62 -4.49
CA ASN A 160 -10.19 6.67 -3.45
C ASN A 160 -9.96 6.10 -2.05
N THR A 161 -9.33 4.93 -1.97
CA THR A 161 -8.98 4.27 -0.73
C THR A 161 -8.05 5.13 0.13
N ASP A 162 -8.33 5.15 1.44
CA ASP A 162 -7.41 5.65 2.46
C ASP A 162 -6.17 4.74 2.56
N TRP A 163 -5.00 5.36 2.69
CA TRP A 163 -3.75 4.66 2.95
C TRP A 163 -3.22 5.04 4.32
N GLU A 164 -2.47 4.13 4.92
CA GLU A 164 -1.78 4.36 6.18
C GLU A 164 -0.34 3.86 6.11
N THR A 165 0.50 4.34 7.02
CA THR A 165 1.86 3.84 7.22
C THR A 165 1.97 3.13 8.55
N VAL A 166 2.65 1.98 8.52
CA VAL A 166 2.92 1.17 9.71
C VAL A 166 4.42 0.94 9.79
N ARG A 167 4.99 1.16 10.97
CA ARG A 167 6.41 0.93 11.24
C ARG A 167 6.65 -0.55 11.46
N VAL A 168 7.68 -1.05 10.81
CA VAL A 168 8.11 -2.44 10.99
C VAL A 168 9.60 -2.50 11.21
N SER A 169 10.04 -3.40 12.08
CA SER A 169 11.46 -3.70 12.29
C SER A 169 11.65 -5.19 12.35
N PHE A 170 12.73 -5.68 11.77
CA PHE A 170 13.03 -7.09 11.70
C PHE A 170 14.39 -7.37 12.33
N VAL A 171 14.42 -8.30 13.27
CA VAL A 171 15.64 -8.74 13.95
C VAL A 171 15.79 -10.23 13.74
N ARG A 172 16.86 -10.60 13.03
CA ARG A 172 17.24 -11.99 12.83
C ARG A 172 17.98 -12.51 14.05
N ASP A 173 17.52 -13.65 14.56
CA ASP A 173 18.24 -14.42 15.57
C ASP A 173 19.42 -15.14 14.89
N PRO A 174 20.63 -15.20 15.49
CA PRO A 174 21.77 -15.88 14.89
C PRO A 174 21.52 -17.37 14.57
N GLU A 175 20.63 -18.02 15.33
CA GLU A 175 20.24 -19.41 15.12
C GLU A 175 19.06 -19.53 14.13
N GLY A 176 18.40 -18.43 13.76
CA GLY A 176 17.29 -18.35 12.82
C GLY A 176 15.94 -18.87 13.34
N ASP A 177 15.94 -19.48 14.53
CA ASP A 177 14.75 -20.10 15.12
C ASP A 177 13.87 -19.09 15.87
N ASN A 178 14.40 -17.91 16.20
CA ASN A 178 13.71 -16.89 17.01
C ASN A 178 13.67 -15.51 16.35
N ASP A 179 13.59 -15.46 15.01
CA ASP A 179 13.45 -14.19 14.28
C ASP A 179 12.24 -13.39 14.83
N LEU A 180 12.47 -12.11 15.11
CA LEU A 180 11.49 -11.19 15.67
C LEU A 180 11.08 -10.14 14.63
N LEU A 181 9.77 -10.03 14.42
CA LEU A 181 9.14 -8.94 13.69
C LEU A 181 8.46 -8.01 14.69
N PHE A 182 8.88 -6.76 14.72
CA PHE A 182 8.22 -5.69 15.47
C PHE A 182 7.28 -4.94 14.55
N VAL A 183 6.02 -4.78 14.96
CA VAL A 183 5.01 -3.99 14.24
C VAL A 183 4.42 -2.97 15.20
N GLY A 184 4.37 -1.71 14.76
CA GLY A 184 3.81 -0.60 15.52
C GLY A 184 3.30 0.49 14.59
N GLY A 185 2.51 1.41 15.10
CA GLY A 185 2.07 2.55 14.29
C GLY A 185 3.16 3.62 14.14
N ASP A 186 2.86 4.67 13.38
CA ASP A 186 3.82 5.71 12.98
C ASP A 186 3.94 6.88 13.98
N HIS A 187 3.33 6.78 15.17
CA HIS A 187 3.33 7.84 16.17
C HIS A 187 4.27 7.55 17.36
N LYS A 188 4.85 8.61 17.93
CA LYS A 188 5.85 8.54 19.02
C LYS A 188 5.38 7.81 20.29
N ASP A 189 4.08 7.73 20.49
CA ASP A 189 3.47 7.16 21.70
C ASP A 189 2.87 5.75 21.44
N GLU A 190 3.09 5.18 20.26
CA GLU A 190 2.53 3.87 19.90
C GLU A 190 3.42 2.70 20.35
N SER A 191 2.76 1.70 20.94
CA SER A 191 3.39 0.46 21.36
C SER A 191 3.74 -0.42 20.16
N TYR A 192 4.89 -1.08 20.25
CA TYR A 192 5.26 -2.14 19.32
C TYR A 192 4.84 -3.49 19.87
N VAL A 193 4.37 -4.37 18.99
CA VAL A 193 4.19 -5.79 19.30
C VAL A 193 5.32 -6.58 18.66
N ALA A 194 5.92 -7.46 19.46
CA ALA A 194 6.90 -8.41 18.97
C ALA A 194 6.20 -9.66 18.48
N MET A 195 6.54 -10.09 17.28
CA MET A 195 5.96 -11.24 16.61
C MET A 195 7.05 -12.26 16.26
N VAL A 196 6.68 -13.53 16.33
CA VAL A 196 7.51 -14.67 15.93
C VAL A 196 6.86 -15.41 14.77
N ARG A 197 7.66 -16.16 14.02
CA ARG A 197 7.18 -17.04 12.97
C ARG A 197 6.14 -18.03 13.52
N ASP A 198 5.00 -18.16 12.84
CA ASP A 198 4.04 -19.22 13.12
C ASP A 198 4.39 -20.47 12.32
N VAL A 199 5.41 -21.19 12.78
CA VAL A 199 5.78 -22.50 12.23
C VAL A 199 4.86 -23.53 12.86
N GLU A 200 3.82 -23.97 12.14
CA GLU A 200 3.01 -25.11 12.56
C GLU A 200 3.96 -26.31 12.76
N LYS A 201 4.00 -26.85 13.99
CA LYS A 201 4.75 -28.07 14.32
C LYS A 201 3.89 -29.31 14.14
#